data_AF-A0A4R0NMF9-F1
#
_entry.id   AF-A0A4R0NMF9-F1
#
_cell.length_a   1.000
_cell.length_b   1.000
_cell.length_c   1.000
_cell.angle_alpha   90.00
_cell.angle_beta   90.00
_cell.angle_gamma   90.00
#
_symmetry.space_group_name_H-M   'P 1'
#
loop_
_entity.id
_entity.type
_entity.pdbx_description
1 polymer ?
#
loop_
_entity_poly.entity_id
_entity_poly.type
_entity_poly.pdbx_seq_one_letter_code
_entity_poly.pdbx_strand_id
1 'polypeptide(L)' 'MNMHAFLNKFMMYYEIKRMSLAGRSASKISKALNCNRRTVKKYLEMDDGEFDAF' A
#
# COMPACT_ATOMS: atom_id res chain seq x y z
N MET A 1 9.18 -15.74 3.60
CA MET A 1 8.81 -14.84 2.49
C MET A 1 10.01 -14.73 1.57
N ASN A 2 9.88 -14.81 0.24
CA ASN A 2 11.04 -14.55 -0.63
C ASN A 2 11.29 -13.04 -0.73
N MET A 3 12.53 -12.63 -0.98
CA MET A 3 12.94 -11.21 -1.03
C MET A 3 12.12 -10.40 -2.05
N HIS A 4 11.78 -11.02 -3.19
CA HIS A 4 11.01 -10.36 -4.24
C HIS A 4 9.57 -10.02 -3.81
N ALA A 5 8.91 -10.93 -3.08
CA ALA A 5 7.57 -10.70 -2.54
C ALA A 5 7.59 -9.58 -1.49
N PHE A 6 8.63 -9.53 -0.65
CA PHE A 6 8.80 -8.47 0.36
C PHE A 6 8.96 -7.11 -0.32
N LEU A 7 9.87 -7.01 -1.29
CA LEU A 7 10.09 -5.78 -2.06
C LEU A 7 8.81 -5.31 -2.76
N ASN A 8 8.03 -6.23 -3.33
CA ASN A 8 6.76 -5.88 -3.96
C ASN A 8 5.74 -5.32 -2.97
N LYS A 9 5.59 -5.92 -1.79
CA LYS A 9 4.73 -5.37 -0.73
C LYS A 9 5.24 -4.00 -0.27
N PHE A 10 6.56 -3.87 -0.08
CA PHE A 10 7.22 -2.65 0.39
C PHE A 10 6.97 -1.48 -0.57
N MET A 11 7.22 -1.68 -1.87
CA MET A 11 6.94 -0.68 -2.89
C MET A 11 5.46 -0.29 -2.93
N MET A 12 4.57 -1.28 -2.86
CA MET A 12 3.12 -1.05 -2.89
C MET A 12 2.63 -0.26 -1.66
N TYR A 13 3.12 -0.57 -0.46
CA TYR A 13 2.78 0.12 0.79
C TYR A 13 3.16 1.61 0.73
N TYR A 14 4.42 1.91 0.41
CA TYR A 14 4.89 3.30 0.35
C TYR A 14 4.27 4.09 -0.81
N GLU A 15 4.00 3.45 -1.95
CA GLU A 15 3.32 4.11 -3.07
C GLU A 15 1.87 4.49 -2.70
N ILE A 16 1.14 3.61 -2.00
CA ILE A 16 -0.20 3.91 -1.50
C ILE A 16 -0.18 5.10 -0.53
N LYS A 17 0.76 5.12 0.43
CA LYS A 17 0.92 6.23 1.38
C LYS A 17 1.24 7.54 0.64
N ARG A 18 2.19 7.52 -0.30
CA ARG A 18 2.55 8.69 -1.13
C ARG A 18 1.35 9.25 -1.90
N MET A 19 0.57 8.38 -2.56
CA MET A 19 -0.60 8.81 -3.32
C MET A 19 -1.72 9.37 -2.43
N SER A 20 -1.88 8.83 -1.22
CA SER A 20 -2.84 9.34 -0.24
C SER A 20 -2.43 10.71 0.29
N LEU A 21 -1.14 10.91 0.57
CA LEU A 21 -0.58 12.23 0.95
C LEU A 21 -0.76 13.26 -0.18
N ALA A 22 -0.74 12.83 -1.44
CA ALA A 22 -1.09 13.67 -2.58
C ALA A 22 -2.61 13.89 -2.76
N GLY A 23 -3.45 13.52 -1.78
CA GLY A 23 -4.89 13.78 -1.75
C GLY A 23 -5.74 12.81 -2.59
N ARG A 24 -5.19 11.68 -3.05
CA ARG A 24 -5.97 10.71 -3.83
C ARG A 24 -6.82 9.82 -2.92
N SER A 25 -8.08 9.61 -3.28
CA SER A 25 -8.95 8.68 -2.56
C SER A 25 -8.56 7.22 -2.79
N ALA A 26 -8.89 6.33 -1.83
CA ALA A 26 -8.60 4.91 -1.95
C ALA A 26 -9.14 4.25 -3.24
N SER A 27 -10.26 4.76 -3.79
CA SER A 27 -10.80 4.31 -5.07
C SER A 27 -9.90 4.70 -6.26
N LYS A 28 -9.38 5.94 -6.27
CA LYS A 28 -8.43 6.40 -7.31
C LYS A 28 -7.10 5.66 -7.23
N ILE A 29 -6.62 5.39 -6.01
CA ILE A 29 -5.36 4.64 -5.79
C ILE A 29 -5.52 3.19 -6.27
N SER A 30 -6.60 2.51 -5.86
CA SER A 30 -6.90 1.14 -6.28
C SER A 30 -6.94 0.99 -7.80
N LYS A 31 -7.58 1.93 -8.51
CA LYS A 31 -7.61 1.94 -9.98
C LYS A 31 -6.23 2.18 -10.58
N ALA A 32 -5.46 3.13 -10.04
CA ALA A 32 -4.15 3.50 -10.58
C ALA A 32 -3.10 2.39 -10.40
N LEU A 33 -3.13 1.69 -9.27
CA LEU A 33 -2.19 0.62 -8.95
C LEU A 33 -2.69 -0.78 -9.34
N ASN A 34 -3.86 -0.85 -9.99
CA ASN A 34 -4.54 -2.10 -10.33
C ASN A 34 -4.58 -3.11 -9.17
N CYS A 35 -4.95 -2.63 -7.97
CA CYS A 35 -4.97 -3.44 -6.75
C CYS A 35 -6.33 -3.34 -6.04
N ASN A 36 -6.62 -4.30 -5.15
CA ASN A 36 -7.89 -4.32 -4.42
C ASN A 36 -8.00 -3.11 -3.49
N ARG A 37 -9.15 -2.42 -3.50
CA ARG A 37 -9.43 -1.30 -2.59
C ARG A 37 -9.28 -1.67 -1.10
N ARG A 38 -9.51 -2.93 -0.71
CA ARG A 38 -9.27 -3.44 0.64
C ARG A 38 -7.78 -3.42 1.01
N THR A 39 -6.90 -3.77 0.06
CA THR A 39 -5.44 -3.66 0.24
C THR A 39 -5.03 -2.21 0.46
N VAL A 40 -5.59 -1.30 -0.34
CA VAL A 40 -5.33 0.15 -0.16
C VAL A 40 -5.71 0.60 1.24
N LYS A 41 -6.93 0.28 1.69
CA LYS A 41 -7.39 0.66 3.04
C LYS A 41 -6.50 0.07 4.13
N LYS A 42 -6.20 -1.23 4.05
CA LYS A 42 -5.34 -1.92 5.01
C LYS A 42 -3.98 -1.23 5.14
N TYR A 43 -3.33 -0.93 4.01
CA TYR A 43 -2.03 -0.26 4.01
C TYR A 43 -2.10 1.19 4.48
N LEU A 44 -3.22 1.90 4.27
CA LEU A 44 -3.38 3.24 4.84
C LEU A 44 -3.57 3.23 6.35
N GLU A 45 -4.23 2.20 6.88
CA GLU A 45 -4.47 2.00 8.31
C GLU A 45 -3.23 1.49 9.05
N MET A 46 -2.30 0.82 8.36
CA MET A 46 -1.05 0.31 8.93
C MET A 46 -0.03 1.42 9.20
N ASP A 47 0.71 1.33 10.31
CA ASP A 47 2.00 2.02 10.46
C ASP A 47 3.18 1.18 9.94
N ASP A 48 4.39 1.75 9.98
CA ASP A 48 5.59 1.10 9.45
C ASP A 48 5.98 -0.16 10.26
N GLY A 49 5.73 -0.18 11.57
CA GLY A 49 5.98 -1.35 12.40
C GLY A 49 5.00 -2.48 12.14
N GLU A 50 3.72 -2.15 11.94
CA GLU A 50 2.69 -3.12 11.52
C GLU A 50 2.95 -3.67 10.11
N PHE A 51 3.53 -2.85 9.22
CA PHE A 51 3.95 -3.30 7.90
C PHE A 51 5.14 -4.27 7.98
N ASP A 52 6.17 -3.94 8.78
CA ASP A 52 7.37 -4.78 8.93
C ASP A 52 7.04 -6.17 9.52
N ALA A 53 5.96 -6.26 10.31
CA ALA A 53 5.47 -7.52 10.88
C ALA A 53 4.56 -8.35 9.94
N PHE A 54 4.23 -7.88 8.72
CA PHE A 54 3.17 -8.45 7.84
C PHE A 54 3.65 -9.25 6.60
#